data_AF-A0AAN9GY69-F1
#
_entry.id   AF-A0AAN9GY69-F1
#
_cell.length_a   1.000
_cell.length_b   1.000
_cell.length_c   1.000
_cell.angle_alpha   90.00
_cell.angle_beta   90.00
_cell.angle_gamma   90.00
#
_symmetry.space_group_name_H-M   'P 1'
#
loop_
_entity.id
_entity.type
_entity.pdbx_description
1 polymer ?
#
loop_
_entity_poly.entity_id
_entity_poly.type
_entity_poly.pdbx_seq_one_letter_code
_entity_poly.pdbx_strand_id
1 'polypeptide(L)'
;MRKRIIPVRNFSQYSDCSRAAERMKHHVRHSVYLESVSLVQLERLHLILRDHLQGLSLDQSLAAHRGPDLNDEDLNKLSDDELDRRKAQMDELFERNRRRKEDPDFVYDLEVEFPEISVRETCSWDGEQSDEEF
;
A
#
# COMPACT_ATOMS: atom_id res chain seq x y z
N MET A 1 18.82 -7.56 12.59
CA MET A 1 18.02 -6.32 12.43
C MET A 1 17.90 -5.59 13.76
N ARG A 2 18.15 -4.28 13.80
CA ARG A 2 18.06 -3.48 15.03
C ARG A 2 16.66 -2.88 15.14
N LYS A 3 15.85 -3.37 16.06
CA LYS A 3 14.50 -2.83 16.35
C LYS A 3 14.64 -1.56 17.19
N ARG A 4 13.86 -0.52 16.89
CA ARG A 4 13.75 0.71 17.69
C ARG A 4 12.32 0.84 18.17
N ILE A 5 12.16 1.22 19.44
CA ILE A 5 10.85 1.40 20.07
C ILE A 5 10.65 2.89 20.30
N ILE A 6 9.56 3.44 19.76
CA ILE A 6 9.17 4.84 19.95
C ILE A 6 7.92 4.84 20.85
N PRO A 7 8.00 5.37 22.08
CA PRO A 7 6.84 5.42 22.96
C PRO A 7 5.86 6.51 22.50
N VAL A 8 4.60 6.15 22.36
CA VAL A 8 3.51 7.12 22.15
C VAL A 8 3.17 7.72 23.52
N ARG A 9 3.46 9.02 23.71
CA ARG A 9 3.20 9.74 24.97
C ARG A 9 2.01 10.68 24.83
N ASN A 10 1.30 10.91 25.94
CA ASN A 10 0.18 11.85 26.03
C ASN A 10 -0.86 11.60 24.93
N PHE A 11 -1.25 10.33 24.78
CA PHE A 11 -2.30 9.91 23.85
C PHE A 11 -3.43 9.28 24.64
N SER A 12 -4.65 9.71 24.33
CA SER A 12 -5.89 9.28 24.97
C SER A 12 -6.93 9.02 23.88
N GLN A 13 -8.02 8.34 24.24
CA GLN A 13 -9.14 8.07 23.34
C GLN A 13 -9.79 9.33 22.72
N TYR A 14 -9.54 10.51 23.32
CA TYR A 14 -10.03 11.81 22.85
C TYR A 14 -8.97 12.65 22.12
N SER A 15 -7.77 12.10 21.89
CA SER A 15 -6.69 12.85 21.24
C SER A 15 -6.89 12.92 19.73
N ASP A 16 -6.57 14.09 19.16
CA ASP A 16 -6.55 14.29 17.72
C ASP A 16 -5.44 13.43 17.08
N CYS A 17 -5.84 12.46 16.25
CA CYS A 17 -4.92 11.49 15.65
C CYS A 17 -3.98 12.15 14.63
N SER A 18 -4.48 13.12 13.86
CA SER A 18 -3.69 13.91 12.89
C SER A 18 -2.57 14.70 13.59
N ARG A 19 -2.93 15.47 14.62
CA ARG A 19 -1.99 16.29 15.39
C ARG A 19 -0.98 15.43 16.16
N ALA A 20 -1.40 14.27 16.66
CA ALA A 20 -0.50 13.31 17.31
C ALA A 20 0.52 12.72 16.31
N ALA A 21 0.07 12.39 15.09
CA ALA A 21 0.93 11.89 14.01
C ALA A 21 1.95 12.94 13.54
N GLU A 22 1.53 14.18 13.32
CA GLU A 22 2.42 15.29 12.97
C GLU A 22 3.48 15.54 14.03
N ARG A 23 3.06 15.58 15.31
CA ARG A 23 3.97 15.75 16.43
C ARG A 23 5.00 14.63 16.49
N MET A 24 4.62 13.39 16.18
CA MET A 24 5.53 12.26 16.16
C MET A 24 6.52 12.36 14.99
N LYS A 25 6.04 12.72 13.80
CA LYS A 25 6.87 12.86 12.58
C LYS A 25 7.89 13.99 12.71
N HIS A 26 7.52 15.14 13.26
CA HIS A 26 8.39 16.31 13.38
C HIS A 26 9.23 16.32 14.66
N HIS A 27 9.17 15.27 15.49
CA HIS A 27 9.95 15.22 16.72
C HIS A 27 11.44 15.01 16.43
N VAL A 28 12.30 15.87 16.97
CA VAL A 28 13.76 15.92 16.72
C VAL A 28 14.47 14.56 16.89
N ARG A 29 13.98 13.71 17.79
CA ARG A 29 14.59 12.38 18.06
C ARG A 29 14.18 11.27 17.10
N HIS A 30 13.08 11.45 16.38
CA HIS A 30 12.44 10.38 15.61
C HIS A 30 12.22 10.75 14.13
N SER A 31 12.30 12.04 13.78
CA SER A 31 12.15 12.54 12.41
C SER A 31 13.06 11.84 11.41
N VAL A 32 14.33 11.63 11.77
CA VAL A 32 15.33 10.92 10.93
C VAL A 32 14.91 9.48 10.59
N TYR A 33 14.12 8.83 11.45
CA TYR A 33 13.66 7.46 11.21
C TYR A 33 12.28 7.41 10.54
N LEU A 34 11.55 8.52 10.51
CA LEU A 34 10.18 8.63 10.00
C LEU A 34 10.11 9.40 8.66
N GLU A 35 11.26 9.74 8.08
CA GLU A 35 11.36 10.46 6.80
C GLU A 35 10.73 9.67 5.65
N SER A 36 10.93 8.35 5.64
CA SER A 36 10.35 7.43 4.65
C SER A 36 8.88 7.07 4.91
N VAL A 37 8.34 7.42 6.07
CA VAL A 37 6.96 7.05 6.46
C VAL A 37 6.01 8.20 6.13
N SER A 38 4.91 7.89 5.44
CA SER A 38 3.92 8.91 5.10
C SER A 38 3.15 9.37 6.34
N LEU A 39 2.70 10.62 6.34
CA LEU A 39 1.91 11.16 7.46
C LEU A 39 0.58 10.37 7.62
N VAL A 40 -0.02 9.99 6.48
CA VAL A 40 -1.26 9.21 6.41
C VAL A 40 -1.13 7.84 7.10
N GLN A 41 0.01 7.16 6.92
CA GLN A 41 0.27 5.90 7.61
C GLN A 41 0.35 6.09 9.13
N LEU A 42 1.05 7.13 9.58
CA LEU A 42 1.14 7.45 11.01
C LEU A 42 -0.24 7.80 11.60
N GLU A 43 -1.06 8.55 10.87
CA GLU A 43 -2.42 8.88 11.29
C GLU A 43 -3.29 7.63 11.43
N ARG A 44 -3.25 6.71 10.46
CA ARG A 44 -3.97 5.43 10.53
C ARG A 44 -3.55 4.61 11.75
N LEU A 45 -2.25 4.57 12.08
CA LEU A 45 -1.77 3.91 13.29
C LEU A 45 -2.31 4.55 14.58
N HIS A 46 -2.41 5.88 14.63
CA HIS A 46 -3.00 6.58 15.77
C HIS A 46 -4.51 6.33 15.88
N LEU A 47 -5.23 6.22 14.76
CA LEU A 47 -6.65 5.86 14.75
C LEU A 47 -6.88 4.45 15.32
N ILE A 48 -6.10 3.46 14.88
CA ILE A 48 -6.16 2.10 15.41
C ILE A 48 -5.89 2.09 16.93
N LEU A 49 -4.90 2.88 17.38
CA LEU A 49 -4.57 2.98 18.79
C LEU A 49 -5.72 3.61 19.61
N ARG A 50 -6.38 4.64 19.07
CA ARG A 50 -7.56 5.25 19.68
C ARG A 50 -8.69 4.25 19.83
N ASP A 51 -8.98 3.50 18.79
CA ASP A 51 -10.05 2.52 18.77
C ASP A 51 -9.78 1.38 19.76
N HIS A 52 -8.52 0.95 19.89
CA HIS A 52 -8.12 -0.01 20.91
C HIS A 52 -8.34 0.52 22.33
N LEU A 53 -8.04 1.81 22.58
CA LEU A 53 -8.34 2.46 23.86
C LEU A 53 -9.84 2.57 24.15
N GLN A 54 -10.68 2.57 23.12
CA GLN A 54 -12.15 2.56 23.23
C GLN A 54 -12.73 1.14 23.41
N GLY A 55 -11.89 0.11 23.41
CA GLY A 55 -12.31 -1.28 23.61
C GLY A 55 -12.64 -2.05 22.33
N LEU A 56 -12.33 -1.49 21.15
CA LEU A 56 -12.46 -2.21 19.89
C LEU A 56 -11.33 -3.24 19.75
N SER A 57 -11.67 -4.39 19.15
CA SER A 57 -10.68 -5.41 18.81
C SER A 57 -9.80 -4.94 17.64
N LEU A 58 -8.55 -5.39 17.62
CA LEU A 58 -7.60 -5.01 16.58
C LEU A 58 -8.14 -5.34 15.17
N ASP A 59 -8.76 -6.51 14.99
CA ASP A 59 -9.31 -6.94 13.71
C ASP A 59 -10.45 -6.03 13.23
N GLN A 60 -11.31 -5.59 14.15
CA GLN A 60 -12.39 -4.65 13.83
C GLN A 60 -11.84 -3.27 13.44
N SER A 61 -10.84 -2.77 14.16
CA SER A 61 -10.18 -1.50 13.84
C SER A 61 -9.43 -1.57 12.52
N LEU A 62 -8.72 -2.68 12.25
CA LEU A 62 -8.02 -2.88 10.98
C LEU A 62 -9.00 -2.98 9.82
N ALA A 63 -10.14 -3.65 9.98
CA ALA A 63 -11.19 -3.70 8.97
C ALA A 63 -11.81 -2.32 8.71
N ALA A 64 -12.10 -1.54 9.76
CA ALA A 64 -12.68 -0.21 9.64
C ALA A 64 -11.73 0.81 9.00
N HIS A 65 -10.42 0.68 9.27
CA HIS A 65 -9.38 1.56 8.73
C HIS A 65 -8.59 0.93 7.59
N ARG A 66 -9.09 -0.15 6.99
CA ARG A 66 -8.59 -0.70 5.73
C ARG A 66 -8.97 0.28 4.63
N GLY A 67 -8.20 1.35 4.51
CA GLY A 67 -8.18 2.20 3.32
C GLY A 67 -8.00 1.33 2.07
N PRO A 68 -8.46 1.82 0.91
CA PRO A 68 -8.63 1.02 -0.29
C PRO A 68 -7.31 0.33 -0.61
N ASP A 69 -7.27 -0.97 -0.35
CA ASP A 69 -6.12 -1.78 -0.69
C ASP A 69 -6.25 -2.02 -2.18
N LEU A 70 -5.54 -1.20 -2.94
CA LEU A 70 -5.60 -1.14 -4.39
C LEU A 70 -5.48 -2.55 -5.02
N ASN A 71 -4.84 -3.51 -4.35
CA ASN A 71 -4.58 -4.85 -4.88
C ASN A 71 -5.53 -5.95 -4.37
N ASP A 72 -6.37 -5.68 -3.37
CA ASP A 72 -7.18 -6.70 -2.67
C ASP A 72 -8.70 -6.47 -2.81
N GLU A 73 -9.12 -5.40 -3.49
CA GLU A 73 -10.54 -5.13 -3.77
C GLU A 73 -11.02 -5.88 -5.02
N ASP A 74 -12.20 -6.51 -4.92
CA ASP A 74 -12.88 -7.16 -6.05
C ASP A 74 -13.36 -6.08 -7.02
N LEU A 75 -12.51 -5.74 -7.99
CA LEU A 75 -12.75 -4.69 -9.00
C LEU A 75 -14.03 -4.94 -9.81
N ASN A 76 -14.59 -6.16 -9.79
CA ASN A 76 -15.86 -6.49 -10.44
C ASN A 76 -17.10 -6.01 -9.65
N LYS A 77 -16.93 -5.58 -8.40
CA LYS A 77 -18.02 -5.10 -7.53
C LYS A 77 -18.06 -3.59 -7.36
N LEU A 78 -17.09 -2.86 -7.91
CA LEU A 78 -17.06 -1.41 -7.85
C LEU A 78 -18.11 -0.80 -8.78
N SER A 79 -18.60 0.38 -8.39
CA SER A 79 -19.43 1.20 -9.28
C SER A 79 -18.58 1.86 -10.37
N ASP A 80 -19.17 2.22 -11.50
CA ASP A 80 -18.45 2.87 -12.62
C ASP A 80 -17.68 4.13 -12.18
N ASP A 81 -18.25 4.94 -11.28
CA ASP A 81 -17.62 6.13 -10.72
C ASP A 81 -16.36 5.82 -9.89
N GLU A 82 -16.36 4.71 -9.15
CA GLU A 82 -15.22 4.25 -8.37
C GLU A 82 -14.15 3.64 -9.27
N LEU A 83 -14.57 2.95 -10.33
CA LEU A 83 -13.69 2.39 -11.36
C LEU A 83 -12.92 3.51 -12.08
N ASP A 84 -13.59 4.60 -12.44
CA ASP A 84 -12.97 5.75 -13.10
C ASP A 84 -11.97 6.47 -12.18
N ARG A 85 -12.29 6.63 -10.90
CA ARG A 85 -11.32 7.17 -9.91
C ARG A 85 -10.11 6.26 -9.75
N ARG A 86 -10.33 4.95 -9.76
CA ARG A 86 -9.27 3.94 -9.64
C ARG A 86 -8.36 3.96 -10.87
N LYS A 87 -8.94 4.09 -12.06
CA LYS A 87 -8.22 4.27 -13.32
C LYS A 87 -7.39 5.54 -13.33
N ALA A 88 -7.95 6.67 -12.88
CA ALA A 88 -7.23 7.92 -12.77
C ALA A 88 -6.00 7.81 -11.84
N GLN A 89 -6.11 7.08 -10.72
CA GLN A 89 -4.97 6.81 -9.85
C GLN A 89 -3.90 5.93 -10.51
N MET A 90 -4.29 4.93 -11.30
CA MET A 90 -3.35 4.11 -12.06
C MET A 90 -2.64 4.92 -13.14
N ASP A 91 -3.35 5.79 -13.86
CA ASP A 91 -2.79 6.67 -14.88
C ASP A 91 -1.77 7.64 -14.26
N GLU A 92 -2.05 8.20 -13.07
CA GLU A 92 -1.11 9.07 -12.37
C GLU A 92 0.18 8.33 -11.97
N LEU A 93 0.05 7.11 -11.45
CA LEU A 93 1.20 6.26 -11.10
C LEU A 93 2.01 5.86 -12.34
N PHE A 94 1.33 5.58 -13.45
CA PHE A 94 1.97 5.26 -14.72
C PHE A 94 2.78 6.43 -15.24
N GLU A 95 2.17 7.61 -15.36
CA GLU A 95 2.86 8.82 -15.84
C GLU A 95 4.06 9.19 -14.95
N ARG A 96 3.95 8.99 -13.64
CA ARG A 96 5.04 9.24 -12.69
C ARG A 96 6.23 8.29 -12.88
N ASN A 97 5.97 7.02 -13.20
CA ASN A 97 7.00 6.00 -13.40
C ASN A 97 7.42 5.84 -14.87
N ARG A 98 6.82 6.61 -15.78
CA ARG A 98 7.11 6.54 -17.21
C ARG A 98 8.50 7.08 -17.50
N ARG A 99 9.43 6.15 -17.77
CA ARG A 99 10.79 6.48 -18.21
C ARG A 99 10.74 6.97 -19.65
N ARG A 100 11.24 8.17 -19.90
CA ARG A 100 11.28 8.77 -21.24
C ARG A 100 12.59 8.39 -21.92
N LYS A 101 12.61 8.44 -23.26
CA LYS A 101 13.84 8.20 -24.05
C LYS A 101 14.95 9.21 -23.73
N GLU A 102 14.57 10.37 -23.20
CA GLU A 102 15.51 11.42 -22.79
C GLU A 102 16.09 11.21 -21.38
N ASP A 103 15.56 10.25 -20.59
CA ASP A 103 16.06 10.01 -19.24
C ASP A 103 17.42 9.28 -19.25
N PRO A 104 18.36 9.68 -18.39
CA PRO A 104 19.71 9.10 -18.36
C PRO A 104 19.73 7.60 -18.03
N ASP A 105 18.71 7.11 -17.34
CA ASP A 105 18.60 5.71 -16.95
C ASP A 105 17.73 4.88 -17.93
N PHE A 106 17.28 5.46 -19.05
CA PHE A 106 16.52 4.75 -20.06
C PHE A 106 17.39 3.72 -20.79
N VAL A 107 17.03 2.45 -20.68
CA VAL A 107 17.73 1.34 -21.33
C VAL A 107 16.79 0.74 -22.37
N TYR A 108 17.24 0.67 -23.62
CA TYR A 108 16.56 -0.09 -24.67
C TYR A 108 16.67 -1.58 -24.38
N ASP A 109 15.58 -2.31 -24.62
CA ASP A 109 15.51 -3.76 -24.44
C ASP A 109 15.99 -4.21 -23.06
N LEU A 110 15.45 -3.57 -22.01
CA LEU A 110 15.70 -3.95 -20.63
C LEU A 110 15.21 -5.39 -20.40
N GLU A 111 16.12 -6.35 -20.51
CA GLU A 111 15.89 -7.74 -20.13
C GLU A 111 15.75 -7.80 -18.61
N VAL A 112 14.53 -8.09 -18.15
CA VAL A 112 14.24 -8.33 -16.74
C VAL A 112 13.98 -9.81 -16.57
N GLU A 113 14.82 -10.46 -15.78
CA GLU A 113 14.59 -11.83 -15.34
C GLU A 113 13.48 -11.80 -14.29
N PHE A 114 12.27 -12.21 -14.67
CA PHE A 114 11.18 -12.34 -13.73
C PHE A 114 11.56 -13.45 -12.74
N PRO A 115 11.57 -13.19 -11.42
CA PRO A 115 11.84 -14.23 -10.47
C PRO A 115 10.80 -15.33 -10.69
N GLU A 116 11.26 -16.57 -10.90
CA GLU A 116 10.41 -17.76 -10.91
C GLU A 116 9.84 -17.95 -9.50
N ILE A 117 8.85 -17.14 -9.15
CA ILE A 117 8.01 -17.40 -7.98
C ILE A 117 7.34 -18.73 -8.29
N SER A 118 7.63 -19.70 -7.44
CA SER A 118 7.54 -21.15 -7.59
C SER A 118 6.13 -21.75 -7.80
N VAL A 119 5.20 -20.99 -8.37
CA VAL A 119 3.91 -21.47 -8.83
C VAL A 119 3.60 -20.70 -10.11
N ARG A 120 4.05 -21.22 -11.26
CA ARG A 120 3.51 -20.81 -12.55
C ARG A 120 2.04 -21.22 -12.49
N GLU A 121 1.14 -20.27 -12.25
CA GLU A 121 -0.29 -20.54 -12.17
C GLU A 121 -0.72 -21.09 -13.52
N THR A 122 -0.98 -22.39 -13.60
CA THR A 122 -1.43 -23.05 -14.82
C THR A 122 -2.83 -22.54 -15.11
N CYS A 123 -2.95 -21.61 -16.05
CA CYS A 123 -4.25 -21.18 -16.52
C CYS A 123 -4.87 -22.31 -17.35
N SER A 124 -6.20 -22.37 -17.42
CA SER A 124 -6.90 -23.37 -18.24
C SER A 124 -6.60 -23.27 -19.75
N TRP A 125 -5.86 -22.22 -20.15
CA TRP A 125 -5.31 -21.95 -21.47
C TRP A 125 -3.88 -22.49 -21.67
N ASP A 126 -3.16 -22.83 -20.59
CA ASP A 126 -1.85 -23.47 -20.63
C ASP A 126 -1.94 -25.00 -20.77
N GLY A 127 -3.17 -25.52 -20.94
CA GLY A 127 -3.37 -26.92 -21.27
C GLY A 127 -2.87 -27.18 -22.68
N GLU A 128 -1.83 -28.02 -22.79
CA GLU A 128 -1.47 -28.70 -24.03
C GLU A 128 -2.66 -29.57 -24.47
N GLN A 129 -3.68 -28.97 -25.10
CA GLN A 129 -4.44 -29.69 -26.11
C GLN A 129 -3.46 -29.94 -27.24
N SER A 130 -2.74 -31.06 -27.15
CA SER A 130 -2.25 -31.74 -28.34
C SER A 130 -3.47 -31.95 -29.22
N ASP A 131 -3.59 -31.16 -30.28
CA ASP A 131 -4.36 -31.51 -31.47
C ASP A 131 -3.73 -32.80 -32.04
N GLU A 132 -4.01 -33.95 -31.43
CA GLU A 132 -3.80 -35.26 -32.05
C GLU A 132 -4.87 -35.42 -33.15
N GLU A 133 -4.42 -35.12 -34.37
CA GLU A 133 -4.84 -35.64 -35.69
C GLU A 133 -6.30 -36.09 -35.91
N PHE A 134 -6.96 -35.41 -36.85
CA PHE A 134 -8.10 -35.91 -37.62
C PHE A 134 -7.75 -37.12 -38.51
#